data_AF-A0A7Z9KAG2-F1
#
_entry.id   AF-A0A7Z9KAG2-F1
#
_cell.length_a   1.000
_cell.length_b   1.000
_cell.length_c   1.000
_cell.angle_alpha   90.00
_cell.angle_beta   90.00
_cell.angle_gamma   90.00
#
_symmetry.space_group_name_H-M   'P 1'
#
loop_
_entity.id
_entity.type
_entity.pdbx_description
1 polymer ?
#
loop_
_entity_poly.entity_id
_entity_poly.type
_entity_poly.pdbx_seq_one_letter_code
_entity_poly.pdbx_strand_id
1 'polypeptide(L)'
;MLRLGYRPRFSVGVVAGSSVLGMLIPPSLLLIVFGILAQQSIGDLFIAGIIPGIVLTCAYCFLIWFMARRFPDKVGNATALNTERETSMTQIQSIQKSAPITLLVSLV
;
A
#
# COMPACT_ATOMS: atom_id res chain seq x y z
N MET A 1 -1.14 2.13 11.27
CA MET A 1 -0.03 1.28 11.74
C MET A 1 0.41 1.62 13.16
N LEU A 2 0.68 2.89 13.51
CA LEU A 2 1.10 3.28 14.86
C LEU A 2 0.10 2.91 15.97
N ARG A 3 -1.21 3.17 15.73
CA ARG A 3 -2.28 2.79 16.66
C ARG A 3 -2.33 1.28 16.93
N LEU A 4 -2.07 0.50 15.88
CA LEU A 4 -2.02 -0.97 15.90
C LEU A 4 -0.74 -1.52 16.56
N GLY A 5 0.14 -0.69 17.15
CA GLY A 5 1.35 -1.16 17.84
C GLY A 5 2.55 -1.47 16.94
N TYR A 6 2.52 -1.11 15.66
CA TYR A 6 3.69 -1.20 14.78
C TYR A 6 4.71 -0.12 15.12
N ARG A 7 6.01 -0.46 15.01
CA ARG A 7 7.07 0.53 15.24
C ARG A 7 7.00 1.64 14.17
N PRO A 8 7.25 2.92 14.54
CA PRO A 8 7.22 4.02 13.59
C PRO A 8 8.17 3.82 12.40
N ARG A 9 9.38 3.34 12.66
CA ARG A 9 10.41 3.12 11.61
C ARG A 9 9.96 2.10 10.57
N PHE A 10 9.31 1.02 11.00
CA PHE A 10 8.74 0.02 10.09
C PHE A 10 7.58 0.61 9.29
N SER A 11 6.64 1.27 9.97
CA SER A 11 5.46 1.87 9.35
C SER A 11 5.82 2.89 8.26
N VAL A 12 6.77 3.78 8.57
CA VAL A 12 7.27 4.77 7.60
C VAL A 12 7.99 4.08 6.45
N GLY A 13 8.79 3.05 6.72
CA GLY A 13 9.46 2.27 5.66
C GLY A 13 8.48 1.61 4.70
N VAL A 14 7.42 0.97 5.22
CA VAL A 14 6.39 0.32 4.39
C VAL A 14 5.64 1.34 3.54
N VAL A 15 5.23 2.47 4.13
CA VAL A 15 4.51 3.53 3.41
C VAL A 15 5.41 4.17 2.36
N ALA A 16 6.63 4.57 2.72
CA ALA A 16 7.58 5.19 1.80
C ALA A 16 7.93 4.27 0.62
N GLY A 17 8.17 2.98 0.88
CA GLY A 17 8.43 2.01 -0.20
C GLY A 17 7.21 1.77 -1.09
N SER A 18 5.99 1.80 -0.54
CA SER A 18 4.77 1.64 -1.34
C SER A 18 4.52 2.80 -2.31
N SER A 19 4.91 4.03 -1.95
CA SER A 19 4.81 5.18 -2.85
C SER A 19 5.65 5.02 -4.12
N VAL A 20 6.82 4.39 -4.03
CA VAL A 20 7.69 4.12 -5.18
C VAL A 20 7.07 3.07 -6.11
N LEU A 21 6.44 2.04 -5.54
CA LEU A 21 5.72 1.02 -6.31
C LEU A 21 4.52 1.59 -7.07
N GLY A 22 3.81 2.55 -6.47
CA GLY A 22 2.71 3.26 -7.14
C GLY A 22 3.13 4.02 -8.39
N MET A 23 4.41 4.43 -8.49
CA MET A 23 4.94 5.04 -9.70
C MET A 23 5.21 4.04 -10.82
N LEU A 24 5.12 2.74 -10.59
CA LEU A 24 5.42 1.72 -11.61
C LEU A 24 4.14 1.12 -12.23
N ILE A 25 3.01 1.16 -11.51
CA ILE A 25 1.74 0.61 -11.96
C ILE A 25 1.02 1.64 -12.86
N PRO A 26 0.66 1.30 -14.11
CA PRO A 26 -0.05 2.22 -15.00
C PRO A 26 -1.39 2.70 -14.42
N PRO A 27 -1.78 3.99 -14.60
CA PRO A 27 -1.11 5.05 -15.35
C PRO A 27 0.00 5.76 -14.55
N SER A 28 1.25 5.66 -15.01
CA SER A 28 2.42 6.26 -14.36
C SER A 28 2.98 7.45 -15.14
N LEU A 29 3.18 8.58 -14.47
CA LEU A 29 3.84 9.76 -15.04
C LEU A 29 5.25 9.46 -15.57
N LEU A 30 6.03 8.63 -14.86
CA LEU A 30 7.38 8.27 -15.28
C LEU A 30 7.38 7.50 -16.61
N LEU A 31 6.44 6.56 -16.78
CA LEU A 31 6.30 5.82 -18.04
C LEU A 31 5.83 6.73 -19.18
N ILE A 32 4.97 7.72 -18.90
CA ILE A 32 4.55 8.72 -19.90
C ILE A 32 5.76 9.55 -20.35
N VAL A 33 6.52 10.11 -19.42
CA VAL A 33 7.72 10.91 -19.72
C VAL A 33 8.73 10.06 -20.50
N PHE A 34 8.96 8.82 -20.10
CA PHE A 34 9.84 7.91 -20.83
C PHE A 34 9.32 7.62 -22.25
N GLY A 35 8.04 7.32 -22.42
CA GLY A 35 7.43 7.07 -23.73
C GLY A 35 7.58 8.26 -24.68
N ILE A 36 7.41 9.48 -24.18
CA ILE A 36 7.60 10.71 -24.96
C ILE A 36 9.07 10.86 -25.38
N LEU A 37 10.01 10.67 -24.46
CA LEU A 37 11.45 10.80 -24.73
C LEU A 37 11.96 9.71 -25.69
N ALA A 38 11.45 8.48 -25.55
CA ALA A 38 11.81 7.34 -26.39
C ALA A 38 11.04 7.29 -27.72
N GLN A 39 10.12 8.23 -27.96
CA GLN A 39 9.20 8.23 -29.11
C GLN A 39 8.47 6.89 -29.29
N GLN A 40 8.13 6.24 -28.18
CA GLN A 40 7.41 4.97 -28.16
C GLN A 40 5.94 5.19 -27.85
N SER A 41 5.10 4.24 -28.27
CA SER A 41 3.68 4.20 -27.89
C SER A 41 3.57 4.05 -26.36
N ILE A 42 2.94 5.03 -25.73
CA ILE A 42 2.70 5.04 -24.28
C ILE A 42 1.82 3.85 -23.88
N GLY A 43 0.87 3.47 -24.74
CA GLY A 43 -0.02 2.33 -24.53
C GLY A 43 0.72 1.00 -24.48
N ASP A 44 1.66 0.79 -25.40
CA ASP A 44 2.48 -0.44 -25.42
C ASP A 44 3.39 -0.51 -24.21
N LEU A 45 3.94 0.63 -23.79
CA LEU A 45 4.78 0.74 -22.60
C LEU A 45 3.99 0.47 -21.31
N PHE A 46 2.72 0.89 -21.24
CA PHE A 46 1.84 0.56 -20.12
C PHE A 46 1.55 -0.94 -20.05
N ILE A 47 1.22 -1.58 -21.17
CA ILE A 47 0.99 -3.03 -21.23
C ILE A 47 2.27 -3.78 -20.84
N ALA A 48 3.41 -3.37 -21.36
CA ALA A 48 4.72 -3.93 -21.01
C ALA A 48 5.06 -3.74 -19.53
N GLY A 49 4.61 -2.65 -18.90
CA GLY A 49 4.80 -2.33 -17.49
C GLY A 49 3.98 -3.17 -16.50
N ILE A 50 2.91 -3.84 -16.95
CA ILE A 50 2.05 -4.66 -16.08
C ILE A 50 2.85 -5.82 -15.46
N ILE A 51 3.60 -6.57 -16.29
CA ILE A 51 4.38 -7.73 -15.84
C ILE A 51 5.40 -7.35 -14.76
N PRO A 52 6.33 -6.39 -14.99
CA PRO A 52 7.29 -5.98 -13.96
C PRO A 52 6.60 -5.35 -12.75
N GLY A 53 5.50 -4.61 -12.93
CA GLY A 53 4.73 -4.03 -11.83
C GLY A 53 4.15 -5.08 -10.88
N ILE A 54 3.56 -6.15 -11.42
CA ILE A 54 3.05 -7.27 -10.63
C ILE A 54 4.20 -7.99 -9.91
N VAL A 55 5.30 -8.28 -10.61
CA VAL A 55 6.48 -8.94 -10.01
C VAL A 55 7.04 -8.15 -8.84
N LEU A 56 7.22 -6.83 -9.00
CA LEU A 56 7.69 -5.96 -7.92
C LEU A 56 6.70 -5.91 -6.75
N THR A 57 5.40 -5.83 -7.03
CA THR A 57 4.35 -5.83 -6.00
C THR A 57 4.39 -7.12 -5.19
N CYS A 58 4.46 -8.27 -5.86
CA CYS A 58 4.58 -9.58 -5.21
C CYS A 58 5.86 -9.68 -4.38
N ALA A 59 7.00 -9.24 -4.92
CA ALA A 59 8.28 -9.23 -4.21
C ALA A 59 8.24 -8.35 -2.96
N TYR A 60 7.60 -7.18 -3.04
CA TYR A 60 7.46 -6.28 -1.91
C TYR A 60 6.54 -6.84 -0.81
N CYS A 61 5.39 -7.40 -1.19
CA CYS A 61 4.51 -8.11 -0.27
C CYS A 61 5.23 -9.28 0.41
N PHE A 62 6.00 -10.06 -0.35
CA PHE A 62 6.81 -11.15 0.18
C PHE A 62 7.87 -10.65 1.16
N LEU A 63 8.56 -9.55 0.84
CA LEU A 63 9.58 -8.95 1.71
C LEU A 63 8.98 -8.48 3.03
N ILE A 64 7.81 -7.83 3.00
CA ILE A 64 7.08 -7.41 4.21
C ILE A 64 6.70 -8.64 5.06
N TRP A 65 6.14 -9.67 4.43
CA TRP A 65 5.74 -10.90 5.11
C TRP A 65 6.93 -11.63 5.73
N PHE A 66 8.03 -11.74 4.98
CA PHE A 66 9.27 -12.37 5.43
C PHE A 66 9.88 -11.59 6.60
N MET A 67 9.92 -10.26 6.52
CA MET A 67 10.45 -9.41 7.58
C MET A 67 9.60 -9.48 8.85
N ALA A 68 8.27 -9.57 8.71
CA ALA A 68 7.36 -9.79 9.83
C ALA A 68 7.55 -11.16 10.50
N ARG A 69 7.83 -12.22 9.74
CA ARG A 69 8.07 -13.57 10.27
C ARG A 69 9.44 -13.71 10.91
N ARG A 70 10.48 -13.09 10.33
CA ARG A 70 11.88 -13.29 10.76
C ARG A 70 12.36 -12.29 11.81
N PHE A 71 11.81 -11.08 11.82
CA PHE A 71 12.14 -10.02 12.77
C PHE A 71 10.89 -9.38 13.39
N PRO A 72 10.06 -10.17 14.11
CA PRO A 72 8.84 -9.65 14.73
C PRO A 72 9.13 -8.45 15.64
N ASP A 73 10.25 -8.48 16.38
CA ASP A 73 10.68 -7.38 17.25
C ASP A 73 10.89 -6.05 16.53
N LYS A 74 11.24 -6.06 15.25
CA LYS A 74 11.49 -4.83 14.47
C LYS A 74 10.22 -4.27 13.82
N VAL A 75 9.20 -5.11 13.66
CA VAL A 75 7.93 -4.75 13.00
C VAL A 75 6.95 -4.09 13.97
N GLY A 76 6.79 -4.65 15.17
CA GLY A 76 5.85 -4.13 16.19
C GLY A 76 5.96 -4.89 17.49
N ASN A 77 5.49 -4.31 18.59
CA ASN A 77 5.41 -5.05 19.84
C ASN A 77 4.20 -6.01 19.77
N ALA A 78 4.47 -7.31 19.80
CA ALA A 78 3.45 -8.37 19.72
C ALA A 78 2.30 -8.20 20.74
N THR A 79 2.56 -7.54 21.87
CA THR A 79 1.56 -7.23 22.91
C THR A 79 0.53 -6.20 22.46
N ALA A 80 0.94 -5.12 21.79
CA ALA A 80 0.01 -4.08 21.30
C ALA A 80 -0.82 -4.53 20.08
N LEU A 81 -0.24 -5.39 19.24
CA LEU A 81 -0.90 -5.99 18.08
C LEU A 81 -2.04 -6.95 18.48
N ASN A 82 -1.92 -7.60 19.65
CA ASN A 82 -2.95 -8.49 20.18
C ASN A 82 -4.03 -7.75 20.99
N THR A 83 -3.68 -6.69 21.73
CA THR A 83 -4.67 -5.87 22.48
C THR A 83 -5.68 -5.17 21.57
N GLU A 84 -5.29 -4.67 20.39
CA GLU A 84 -6.27 -4.07 19.44
C GLU A 84 -7.03 -5.08 18.58
N ARG A 85 -6.57 -6.34 18.47
CA ARG A 85 -7.41 -7.43 17.93
C ARG A 85 -8.58 -7.75 18.86
N GLU A 86 -8.42 -7.54 20.16
CA GLU A 86 -9.44 -7.78 21.18
C GLU A 86 -10.41 -6.60 21.34
N THR A 87 -9.95 -5.35 21.15
CA THR A 87 -10.83 -4.19 20.91
C THR A 87 -11.32 -4.12 19.47
N SER A 88 -11.76 -5.27 18.95
CA SER A 88 -12.47 -5.37 17.68
C SER A 88 -13.73 -4.52 17.77
N MET A 89 -13.68 -3.34 17.15
CA MET A 89 -14.77 -2.38 17.07
C MET A 89 -16.09 -3.08 16.69
N THR A 90 -17.10 -2.90 17.52
CA THR A 90 -18.48 -3.33 17.30
C THR A 90 -18.99 -2.80 15.96
N GLN A 91 -19.63 -3.68 15.17
CA GLN A 91 -20.02 -3.49 13.75
C GLN A 91 -20.76 -2.18 13.42
N ILE A 92 -21.35 -1.52 14.42
CA ILE A 92 -22.16 -0.30 14.31
C ILE A 92 -21.29 0.94 14.00
N GLN A 93 -20.04 0.99 14.47
CA GLN A 93 -19.17 2.16 14.25
C GLN A 93 -18.54 2.20 12.85
N SER A 94 -18.53 1.08 12.12
CA SER A 94 -18.03 1.01 10.73
C SER A 94 -18.99 1.65 9.73
N ILE A 95 -20.30 1.53 9.98
CA ILE A 95 -21.36 2.13 9.13
C ILE A 95 -21.41 3.65 9.31
N GLN A 96 -21.20 4.14 10.54
CA GLN A 96 -21.17 5.59 10.81
C GLN A 96 -19.95 6.31 10.21
N LYS A 97 -18.85 5.59 9.96
CA LYS A 97 -17.64 6.17 9.38
C LYS A 97 -17.59 6.16 7.86
N SER A 98 -18.38 5.33 7.19
CA SER A 98 -18.48 5.31 5.72
C SER A 98 -19.50 6.32 5.18
N ALA A 99 -20.48 6.73 5.98
CA ALA A 99 -21.48 7.73 5.62
C ALA A 99 -20.93 9.04 4.98
N PRO A 100 -19.88 9.70 5.51
CA PRO A 100 -19.35 10.92 4.90
C PRO A 100 -18.68 10.68 3.54
N ILE A 101 -18.11 9.49 3.33
CA ILE A 101 -17.43 9.13 2.06
C ILE A 101 -18.49 8.87 0.98
N THR A 102 -19.55 8.13 1.31
CA THR A 102 -20.66 7.87 0.38
C THR A 102 -21.44 9.14 0.03
N LEU A 103 -21.63 10.04 1.00
CA LEU A 103 -22.29 11.33 0.76
C LEU A 103 -21.48 12.20 -0.20
N LEU A 104 -20.15 12.22 -0.08
CA LEU A 104 -19.28 12.98 -0.97
C LEU A 104 -19.30 12.39 -2.41
N VAL A 105 -19.33 11.06 -2.55
CA VAL A 105 -19.41 10.38 -3.86
C VAL A 105 -20.78 10.57 -4.52
N SER A 106 -21.86 10.70 -3.76
CA SER A 106 -23.21 10.95 -4.30
C SER A 106 -23.48 12.42 -4.64
N LEU A 107 -22.69 13.34 -4.07
CA LEU A 107 -22.81 14.79 -4.29
C LEU A 107 -22.05 15.26 -5.55
N VAL A 108 -21.00 14.52 -5.93
CA VAL A 108 -20.21 14.73 -7.15
C VAL A 108 -20.85 14.00 -8.32
#